data_AF-Q1IHT5-F1
#
_entry.id   AF-Q1IHT5-F1
#
_cell.length_a   1.000
_cell.length_b   1.000
_cell.length_c   1.000
_cell.angle_alpha   90.00
_cell.angle_beta   90.00
_cell.angle_gamma   90.00
#
_symmetry.space_group_name_H-M   'P 1'
#
loop_
_entity.id
_entity.type
_entity.pdbx_description
1 polymer ?
#
loop_
_entity_poly.entity_id
_entity_poly.type
_entity_poly.pdbx_seq_one_letter_code
_entity_poly.pdbx_strand_id
1 'polypeptide(L)'
;MKRILLVVSIALLLMFAGCKISERGEDGKDKKVDIKTPFGSLKVDEDVNPKDTGLPLYANSKRYQSGNDSHGANVNISSGLFGVKVVAVEFTTPDAPDKVRAYYEDALKTYGKVVVCQGTYNNNVNVDRKPDDADRPVDCSEGHSDNSDGVQLKVGTKARQHVVAVKPDGSGTRFALVYVNARGKESGS
;
A
#
# COMPACT_ATOMS: atom_id res chain seq x y z
N MET A 1 -58.93 -15.53 1.99
CA MET A 1 -57.56 -15.88 1.53
C MET A 1 -56.81 -14.73 0.84
N LYS A 2 -57.42 -13.95 -0.07
CA LYS A 2 -56.76 -12.76 -0.69
C LYS A 2 -56.43 -11.59 0.25
N ARG A 3 -57.10 -11.46 1.40
CA ARG A 3 -56.80 -10.42 2.40
C ARG A 3 -55.61 -10.76 3.32
N ILE A 4 -55.22 -12.03 3.39
CA ILE A 4 -54.03 -12.47 4.16
C ILE A 4 -52.76 -12.27 3.34
N LEU A 5 -52.83 -12.46 2.00
CA LEU A 5 -51.70 -12.19 1.11
C LEU A 5 -51.25 -10.72 1.09
N LEU A 6 -52.17 -9.77 1.28
CA LEU A 6 -51.86 -8.33 1.26
C LEU A 6 -51.14 -7.84 2.53
N VAL A 7 -51.33 -8.52 3.67
CA VAL A 7 -50.68 -8.17 4.93
C VAL A 7 -49.22 -8.65 4.97
N VAL A 8 -48.93 -9.78 4.33
CA VAL A 8 -47.56 -10.32 4.24
C VAL A 8 -46.65 -9.45 3.36
N SER A 9 -47.20 -8.82 2.31
CA SER A 9 -46.41 -7.94 1.41
C SER A 9 -46.09 -6.56 2.01
N ILE A 10 -46.88 -6.05 2.95
CA ILE A 10 -46.60 -4.76 3.62
C ILE A 10 -45.63 -4.93 4.80
N ALA A 11 -45.61 -6.11 5.45
CA ALA A 11 -44.66 -6.41 6.52
C ALA A 11 -43.21 -6.59 6.02
N LEU A 12 -43.00 -6.89 4.74
CA LEU A 12 -41.66 -7.10 4.16
C LEU A 12 -40.99 -5.79 3.70
N LEU A 13 -41.73 -4.68 3.60
CA LEU A 13 -41.24 -3.38 3.11
C LEU A 13 -40.78 -2.42 4.22
N LEU A 14 -40.89 -2.80 5.50
CA LEU A 14 -40.48 -1.97 6.64
C LEU A 14 -39.05 -2.26 7.18
N MET A 15 -38.27 -3.12 6.51
CA MET A 15 -36.88 -3.44 6.91
C MET A 15 -35.80 -2.50 6.33
N PHE A 16 -36.18 -1.39 5.67
CA PHE A 16 -35.24 -0.38 5.16
C PHE A 16 -35.35 0.99 5.85
N ALA A 17 -35.84 1.05 7.09
CA ALA A 17 -35.79 2.26 7.90
C ALA A 17 -34.97 2.00 9.17
N GLY A 18 -33.70 2.45 9.18
CA GLY A 18 -32.97 2.62 10.44
C GLY A 18 -31.47 2.30 10.45
N CYS A 19 -30.67 2.74 9.48
CA CYS A 19 -29.26 3.03 9.81
C CYS A 19 -29.22 4.36 10.56
N LYS A 20 -29.30 4.27 11.89
CA LYS A 20 -29.12 5.39 12.81
C LYS A 20 -27.63 5.74 12.80
N ILE A 21 -27.23 6.81 12.12
CA ILE A 21 -25.90 7.39 12.28
C ILE A 21 -25.91 8.09 13.64
N SER A 22 -25.36 7.43 14.65
CA SER A 22 -25.12 8.03 15.95
C SER A 22 -23.81 8.83 15.88
N GLU A 23 -23.91 10.14 15.75
CA GLU A 23 -22.86 11.03 16.26
C GLU A 23 -22.99 11.10 17.77
N ARG A 24 -21.98 10.58 18.46
CA ARG A 24 -21.66 11.02 19.81
C ARG A 24 -20.14 11.11 19.89
N GLY A 25 -19.65 12.32 19.69
CA GLY A 25 -18.34 12.69 20.18
C GLY A 25 -18.44 12.79 21.69
N GLU A 26 -17.56 12.06 22.37
CA GLU A 26 -16.73 12.52 23.49
C GLU A 26 -15.84 11.32 23.89
N ASP A 27 -14.58 11.63 24.17
CA ASP A 27 -13.51 10.75 24.68
C ASP A 27 -12.69 9.94 23.66
N GLY A 28 -11.50 10.49 23.39
CA GLY A 28 -10.50 9.96 22.47
C GLY A 28 -9.99 8.56 22.84
N LYS A 29 -10.10 7.65 21.87
CA LYS A 29 -9.15 6.57 21.56
C LYS A 29 -9.54 5.95 20.22
N ASP A 30 -8.59 5.99 19.29
CA ASP A 30 -8.46 5.32 17.98
C ASP A 30 -9.73 5.11 17.13
N LYS A 31 -9.88 5.97 16.12
CA LYS A 31 -10.88 5.86 15.06
C LYS A 31 -10.47 4.76 14.08
N LYS A 32 -10.86 3.52 14.35
CA LYS A 32 -10.91 2.49 13.30
C LYS A 32 -12.07 2.81 12.36
N VAL A 33 -11.79 3.52 11.27
CA VAL A 33 -12.75 3.78 10.21
C VAL A 33 -12.90 2.52 9.36
N ASP A 34 -13.84 1.65 9.73
CA ASP A 34 -14.24 0.52 8.90
C ASP A 34 -15.00 1.05 7.66
N ILE A 35 -14.28 1.28 6.57
CA ILE A 35 -14.88 1.64 5.28
C ILE A 35 -15.52 0.36 4.69
N LYS A 36 -16.78 0.12 5.06
CA LYS A 36 -17.64 -0.86 4.38
C LYS A 36 -18.09 -0.26 3.04
N THR A 37 -17.31 -0.50 2.00
CA THR A 37 -17.81 -0.35 0.62
C THR A 37 -18.60 -1.60 0.22
N PRO A 38 -19.52 -1.50 -0.76
CA PRO A 38 -20.22 -2.66 -1.35
C PRO A 38 -19.28 -3.66 -2.07
N PHE A 39 -17.96 -3.46 -1.97
CA PHE A 39 -16.87 -4.23 -2.57
C PHE A 39 -16.05 -5.04 -1.54
N GLY A 40 -16.60 -5.29 -0.34
CA GLY A 40 -15.89 -5.96 0.75
C GLY A 40 -14.93 -5.01 1.48
N SER A 41 -14.60 -5.34 2.74
CA SER A 41 -13.83 -4.47 3.64
C SER A 41 -12.46 -4.11 3.06
N LEU A 42 -12.26 -2.85 2.65
CA LEU A 42 -10.94 -2.27 2.43
C LEU A 42 -10.36 -1.95 3.81
N LYS A 43 -9.43 -2.78 4.28
CA LYS A 43 -8.71 -2.51 5.52
C LYS A 43 -7.47 -1.69 5.19
N VAL A 44 -7.37 -0.51 5.79
CA VAL A 44 -6.18 0.32 5.79
C VAL A 44 -5.68 0.32 7.23
N ASP A 45 -4.62 -0.44 7.49
CA ASP A 45 -4.00 -0.49 8.81
C ASP A 45 -2.79 0.48 8.82
N GLU A 46 -2.82 1.49 9.69
CA GLU A 46 -1.71 2.44 9.86
C GLU A 46 -0.54 1.83 10.66
N ASP A 47 -0.84 0.80 11.47
CA ASP A 47 0.15 -0.04 12.18
C ASP A 47 0.69 -1.15 11.26
N VAL A 48 1.32 -0.76 10.16
CA VAL A 48 1.90 -1.71 9.18
C VAL A 48 3.10 -2.42 9.80
N ASN A 49 3.06 -3.75 9.90
CA ASN A 49 4.23 -4.53 10.27
C ASN A 49 5.27 -4.50 9.12
N PRO A 50 6.49 -3.95 9.32
CA PRO A 50 7.50 -3.87 8.26
C PRO A 50 7.86 -5.23 7.65
N LYS A 51 7.73 -6.31 8.43
CA LYS A 51 8.01 -7.67 7.97
C LYS A 51 7.10 -8.10 6.83
N ASP A 52 5.92 -7.48 6.69
CA ASP A 52 4.97 -7.79 5.62
C ASP A 52 5.46 -7.34 4.23
N THR A 53 6.49 -6.47 4.19
CA THR A 53 7.21 -6.13 2.95
C THR A 53 8.11 -7.25 2.46
N GLY A 54 8.43 -8.24 3.31
CA GLY A 54 9.42 -9.27 3.02
C GLY A 54 10.88 -8.81 3.15
N LEU A 55 11.14 -7.50 3.22
CA LEU A 55 12.49 -6.94 3.27
C LEU A 55 13.02 -6.86 4.72
N PRO A 56 14.34 -7.04 4.92
CA PRO A 56 14.94 -6.91 6.24
C PRO A 56 14.97 -5.45 6.69
N LEU A 57 14.74 -5.21 7.98
CA LEU A 57 14.85 -3.87 8.57
C LEU A 57 16.30 -3.41 8.60
N TYR A 58 16.55 -2.20 8.11
CA TYR A 58 17.86 -1.55 8.21
C TYR A 58 18.18 -1.16 9.65
N ALA A 59 19.39 -1.44 10.12
CA ALA A 59 19.82 -1.14 11.48
C ALA A 59 19.80 0.37 11.77
N ASN A 60 19.56 0.75 13.03
CA ASN A 60 19.50 2.17 13.44
C ASN A 60 18.49 3.03 12.65
N SER A 61 17.46 2.39 12.09
CA SER A 61 16.36 3.10 11.45
C SER A 61 15.22 3.35 12.45
N LYS A 62 14.54 4.47 12.26
CA LYS A 62 13.31 4.84 12.98
C LYS A 62 12.21 4.95 11.98
N ARG A 63 10.99 4.60 12.39
CA ARG A 63 9.84 4.73 11.51
C ARG A 63 9.59 6.20 11.21
N TYR A 64 9.42 6.53 9.93
CA TYR A 64 9.06 7.88 9.56
C TYR A 64 7.58 8.09 9.89
N GLN A 65 7.31 9.17 10.63
CA GLN A 65 5.98 9.65 10.90
C GLN A 65 5.88 10.99 10.19
N SER A 66 5.03 11.07 9.16
CA SER A 66 4.75 12.36 8.54
C SER A 66 4.05 13.26 9.56
N GLY A 67 4.35 14.56 9.54
CA GLY A 67 3.50 15.57 10.19
C GLY A 67 2.17 15.73 9.44
N ASN A 68 1.51 16.88 9.59
CA ASN A 68 0.27 17.24 8.85
C ASN A 68 0.40 17.24 7.31
N ASP A 69 1.56 16.87 6.75
CA ASP A 69 1.80 16.81 5.32
C ASP A 69 1.49 15.40 4.78
N SER A 70 0.59 15.35 3.81
CA SER A 70 -0.11 14.17 3.29
C SER A 70 0.70 13.27 2.34
N HIS A 71 2.04 13.33 2.38
CA HIS A 71 2.93 12.56 1.50
C HIS A 71 3.82 11.59 2.29
N GLY A 72 3.24 10.46 2.71
CA GLY A 72 3.95 9.40 3.42
C GLY A 72 3.09 8.75 4.49
N ALA A 73 2.15 7.91 4.08
CA ALA A 73 1.42 7.03 5.00
C ALA A 73 2.00 5.62 4.90
N ASN A 74 2.23 4.98 6.05
CA ASN A 74 2.47 3.54 6.06
C ASN A 74 1.13 2.87 5.74
N VAL A 75 1.04 2.18 4.61
CA VAL A 75 -0.21 1.58 4.15
C VAL A 75 -0.05 0.08 3.95
N ASN A 76 -0.94 -0.71 4.56
CA ASN A 76 -1.19 -2.08 4.17
C ASN A 76 -2.60 -2.12 3.58
N ILE A 77 -2.68 -2.29 2.25
CA ILE A 77 -3.93 -2.40 1.53
C ILE A 77 -4.03 -3.83 1.03
N SER A 78 -4.97 -4.58 1.57
CA SER A 78 -5.30 -5.91 1.09
C SER A 78 -6.77 -5.97 0.70
N SER A 79 -7.03 -6.45 -0.52
CA SER A 79 -8.39 -6.77 -0.98
C SER A 79 -8.44 -8.21 -1.46
N GLY A 80 -9.03 -9.08 -0.65
CA GLY A 80 -9.17 -10.51 -0.96
C GLY A 80 -10.01 -10.79 -2.21
N LEU A 81 -10.93 -9.89 -2.56
CA LEU A 81 -11.78 -10.01 -3.75
C LEU A 81 -11.04 -9.70 -5.06
N PHE A 82 -10.02 -8.84 -5.01
CA PHE A 82 -9.26 -8.41 -6.19
C PHE A 82 -7.84 -8.96 -6.24
N GLY A 83 -7.45 -9.79 -5.25
CA GLY A 83 -6.12 -10.40 -5.20
C GLY A 83 -4.97 -9.39 -5.09
N VAL A 84 -5.22 -8.19 -4.54
CA VAL A 84 -4.21 -7.14 -4.39
C VAL A 84 -3.75 -7.02 -2.95
N LYS A 85 -2.44 -7.03 -2.75
CA LYS A 85 -1.73 -6.68 -1.52
C LYS A 85 -0.66 -5.63 -1.84
N VAL A 86 -0.73 -4.50 -1.15
CA VAL A 86 0.30 -3.46 -1.16
C VAL A 86 0.71 -3.18 0.28
N VAL A 87 2.02 -3.20 0.55
CA VAL A 87 2.59 -2.85 1.85
C VAL A 87 3.64 -1.77 1.59
N ALA A 88 3.46 -0.57 2.11
CA ALA A 88 4.43 0.50 2.03
C ALA A 88 4.76 1.02 3.43
N VAL A 89 6.05 1.10 3.75
CA VAL A 89 6.53 1.56 5.06
C VAL A 89 7.73 2.48 4.90
N GLU A 90 7.74 3.59 5.62
CA GLU A 90 8.82 4.57 5.56
C GLU A 90 9.64 4.64 6.86
N PHE A 91 10.91 4.98 6.69
CA PHE A 91 11.90 5.05 7.74
C PHE A 91 12.88 6.20 7.52
N THR A 92 13.53 6.61 8.60
CA THR A 92 14.70 7.49 8.59
C THR A 92 15.88 6.85 9.32
N THR A 93 17.09 7.19 8.93
CA THR A 93 18.33 6.77 9.59
C THR A 93 19.39 7.87 9.48
N PRO A 94 20.28 8.05 10.46
CA PRO A 94 21.40 9.00 10.34
C PRO A 94 22.49 8.54 9.37
N ASP A 95 22.45 7.30 8.89
CA ASP A 95 23.40 6.79 7.92
C ASP A 95 23.25 7.47 6.54
N ALA A 96 24.33 7.50 5.75
CA ALA A 96 24.35 8.11 4.43
C ALA A 96 23.53 7.32 3.39
N PRO A 97 22.91 8.00 2.38
CA PRO A 97 22.03 7.35 1.40
C PRO A 97 22.69 6.20 0.63
N ASP A 98 23.97 6.34 0.28
CA ASP A 98 24.73 5.30 -0.43
C ASP A 98 24.85 4.00 0.36
N LYS A 99 24.96 4.09 1.69
CA LYS A 99 25.06 2.93 2.58
C LYS A 99 23.72 2.18 2.64
N VAL A 100 22.62 2.93 2.75
CA VAL A 100 21.25 2.38 2.75
C VAL A 100 20.93 1.75 1.38
N ARG A 101 21.27 2.43 0.29
CA ARG A 101 21.12 1.92 -1.09
C ARG A 101 21.86 0.59 -1.25
N ALA A 102 23.16 0.56 -0.92
CA ALA A 102 23.98 -0.64 -1.11
C ALA A 102 23.46 -1.85 -0.31
N TYR A 103 23.01 -1.62 0.93
CA TYR A 103 22.40 -2.67 1.74
C TYR A 103 21.16 -3.28 1.07
N TYR A 104 20.24 -2.43 0.62
CA TYR A 104 19.00 -2.92 0.01
C TYR A 104 19.19 -3.47 -1.39
N GLU A 105 20.14 -2.95 -2.16
CA GLU A 105 20.52 -3.53 -3.46
C GLU A 105 20.98 -4.97 -3.26
N ASP A 106 21.78 -5.26 -2.23
CA ASP A 106 22.19 -6.61 -1.91
C ASP A 106 21.02 -7.50 -1.44
N ALA A 107 20.20 -7.00 -0.51
CA ALA A 107 19.03 -7.73 -0.02
C ALA A 107 18.06 -8.09 -1.16
N LEU A 108 17.86 -7.19 -2.12
CA LEU A 108 16.93 -7.38 -3.23
C LEU A 108 17.38 -8.44 -4.24
N LYS A 109 18.69 -8.74 -4.32
CA LYS A 109 19.21 -9.81 -5.22
C LYS A 109 18.58 -11.17 -4.93
N THR A 110 18.16 -11.42 -3.69
CA THR A 110 17.45 -12.66 -3.31
C THR A 110 16.11 -12.84 -4.04
N TYR A 111 15.54 -11.76 -4.57
CA TYR A 111 14.28 -11.77 -5.33
C TYR A 111 14.48 -11.72 -6.85
N GLY A 112 15.71 -11.52 -7.34
CA GLY A 112 16.03 -11.50 -8.76
C GLY A 112 16.91 -10.33 -9.20
N LYS A 113 16.83 -9.99 -10.49
CA LYS A 113 17.62 -8.90 -11.08
C LYS A 113 17.11 -7.54 -10.59
N VAL A 114 17.96 -6.83 -9.86
CA VAL A 114 17.67 -5.48 -9.38
C VAL A 114 17.81 -4.47 -10.52
N VAL A 115 16.84 -3.57 -10.64
CA VAL A 115 16.84 -2.42 -11.53
C VAL A 115 16.99 -1.17 -10.69
N VAL A 116 17.96 -0.33 -11.03
CA VAL A 116 18.24 0.93 -10.34
C VAL A 116 17.70 2.08 -11.19
N CYS A 117 16.74 2.83 -10.64
CA CYS A 117 16.11 3.96 -11.29
C CYS A 117 16.49 5.25 -10.55
N GLN A 118 17.17 6.15 -11.25
CA GLN A 118 17.47 7.50 -10.75
C GLN A 118 16.23 8.38 -10.90
N GLY A 119 15.94 9.23 -9.92
CA GLY A 119 14.79 10.15 -9.96
C GLY A 119 13.88 10.04 -8.75
N THR A 120 12.60 10.42 -8.92
CA THR A 120 11.67 10.77 -7.83
C THR A 120 11.65 9.79 -6.67
N TYR A 121 11.84 10.29 -5.44
CA TYR A 121 11.37 9.58 -4.26
C TYR A 121 9.84 9.55 -4.29
N ASN A 122 9.29 8.52 -4.90
CA ASN A 122 7.88 8.17 -4.77
C ASN A 122 7.77 6.82 -4.03
N ASN A 123 6.81 6.76 -3.12
CA ASN A 123 6.33 5.52 -2.51
C ASN A 123 5.00 5.07 -3.15
N ASN A 124 4.56 5.79 -4.19
CA ASN A 124 3.39 5.47 -4.99
C ASN A 124 3.76 4.34 -5.94
N VAL A 125 3.07 3.21 -5.81
CA VAL A 125 3.19 2.12 -6.78
C VAL A 125 1.93 2.06 -7.62
N ASN A 126 2.12 2.18 -8.94
CA ASN A 126 1.06 1.93 -9.89
C ASN A 126 0.82 0.42 -9.98
N VAL A 127 -0.38 0.01 -9.59
CA VAL A 127 -0.84 -1.36 -9.78
C VAL A 127 -1.53 -1.43 -11.13
N ASP A 128 -0.76 -1.69 -12.18
CA ASP A 128 -1.31 -1.96 -13.51
C ASP A 128 -2.07 -3.30 -13.49
N ARG A 129 -3.39 -3.24 -13.66
CA ARG A 129 -4.26 -4.43 -13.78
C ARG A 129 -4.40 -4.94 -15.21
N LYS A 130 -3.62 -4.42 -16.15
CA LYS A 130 -3.62 -4.93 -17.53
C LYS A 130 -3.00 -6.33 -17.53
N PRO A 131 -3.74 -7.38 -17.96
CA PRO A 131 -3.24 -8.75 -17.92
C PRO A 131 -1.90 -8.91 -18.66
N ASP A 132 -1.78 -8.25 -19.81
CA ASP A 132 -0.61 -8.35 -20.71
C ASP A 132 0.65 -7.66 -20.16
N ASP A 133 0.52 -6.92 -19.05
CA ASP A 133 1.58 -6.12 -18.45
C ASP A 133 1.99 -6.67 -17.07
N ALA A 134 1.16 -7.52 -16.45
CA ALA A 134 1.35 -8.00 -15.08
C ALA A 134 2.68 -8.74 -14.89
N ASP A 135 3.04 -9.60 -15.85
CA ASP A 135 4.27 -10.40 -15.80
C ASP A 135 5.48 -9.70 -16.42
N ARG A 136 5.32 -8.48 -16.94
CA ARG A 136 6.46 -7.73 -17.47
C ARG A 136 7.42 -7.40 -16.34
N PRO A 137 8.74 -7.55 -16.57
CA PRO A 137 9.74 -7.12 -15.60
C PRO A 137 9.55 -5.67 -15.22
N VAL A 138 9.86 -5.35 -13.97
CA VAL A 138 9.96 -3.95 -13.54
C VAL A 138 11.04 -3.23 -14.35
N ASP A 139 10.79 -1.95 -14.62
CA ASP A 139 11.71 -1.05 -15.27
C ASP A 139 11.60 0.36 -14.66
N CYS A 140 12.30 1.33 -15.26
CA CYS A 140 12.29 2.71 -14.84
C CYS A 140 11.25 3.59 -15.56
N SER A 141 10.44 3.03 -16.47
CA SER A 141 9.50 3.80 -17.30
C SER A 141 8.44 4.53 -16.49
N GLU A 142 8.18 4.07 -15.27
CA GLU A 142 7.27 4.72 -14.32
C GLU A 142 8.04 5.40 -13.19
N GLY A 143 7.86 6.72 -13.07
CA GLY A 143 8.43 7.54 -11.99
C GLY A 143 9.52 8.55 -12.40
N HIS A 144 9.75 8.77 -13.68
CA HIS A 144 10.69 9.79 -14.16
C HIS A 144 10.21 11.20 -13.77
N SER A 145 10.97 11.84 -12.87
CA SER A 145 11.08 13.29 -12.85
C SER A 145 12.57 13.63 -12.90
N ASP A 146 12.92 14.61 -13.71
CA ASP A 146 14.31 14.96 -14.04
C ASP A 146 15.03 15.72 -12.92
N ASN A 147 14.49 15.74 -11.69
CA ASN A 147 15.00 16.64 -10.65
C ASN A 147 14.70 16.17 -9.22
N SER A 148 15.18 14.99 -8.85
CA SER A 148 15.28 14.63 -7.44
C SER A 148 16.52 13.79 -7.16
N ASP A 149 17.09 14.01 -6.00
CA ASP A 149 18.22 13.30 -5.38
C ASP A 149 17.87 11.87 -4.89
N GLY A 150 16.72 11.35 -5.31
CA GLY A 150 16.23 10.02 -4.98
C GLY A 150 16.76 8.92 -5.90
N VAL A 151 16.77 7.70 -5.36
CA VAL A 151 17.02 6.46 -6.11
C VAL A 151 15.97 5.43 -5.73
N GLN A 152 15.50 4.68 -6.73
CA GLN A 152 14.61 3.54 -6.53
C GLN A 152 15.29 2.25 -6.98
N LEU A 153 15.24 1.24 -6.13
CA LEU A 153 15.65 -0.12 -6.42
C LEU A 153 14.39 -0.95 -6.61
N LYS A 154 14.23 -1.57 -7.77
CA LYS A 154 13.06 -2.40 -8.10
C LYS A 154 13.50 -3.82 -8.45
N VAL A 155 12.72 -4.82 -8.07
CA VAL A 155 12.92 -6.22 -8.49
C VAL A 155 11.58 -6.94 -8.64
N GLY A 156 11.47 -7.82 -9.63
CA GLY A 156 10.26 -8.61 -9.91
C GLY A 156 9.53 -8.16 -11.17
N THR A 157 8.21 -8.29 -11.17
CA THR A 157 7.32 -7.90 -12.27
C THR A 157 6.40 -6.75 -11.85
N LYS A 158 5.74 -6.09 -12.81
CA LYS A 158 4.79 -5.00 -12.51
C LYS A 158 3.73 -5.42 -11.47
N ALA A 159 3.21 -6.64 -11.56
CA ALA A 159 2.22 -7.18 -10.63
C ALA A 159 2.82 -7.69 -9.31
N ARG A 160 4.09 -8.08 -9.28
CA ARG A 160 4.75 -8.69 -8.11
C ARG A 160 6.17 -8.15 -7.95
N GLN A 161 6.32 -7.12 -7.14
CA GLN A 161 7.60 -6.43 -6.99
C GLN A 161 7.91 -6.04 -5.56
N HIS A 162 9.21 -5.90 -5.30
CA HIS A 162 9.74 -5.16 -4.17
C HIS A 162 10.36 -3.87 -4.69
N VAL A 163 10.06 -2.76 -4.02
CA VAL A 163 10.60 -1.45 -4.33
C VAL A 163 11.21 -0.85 -3.06
N VAL A 164 12.43 -0.33 -3.19
CA VAL A 164 13.08 0.46 -2.14
C VAL A 164 13.37 1.83 -2.70
N ALA A 165 12.72 2.87 -2.15
CA ALA A 165 13.03 4.25 -2.48
C ALA A 165 13.96 4.81 -1.41
N VAL A 166 15.04 5.48 -1.80
CA VAL A 166 16.04 6.07 -0.91
C VAL A 166 16.26 7.52 -1.33
N LYS A 167 16.29 8.45 -0.38
CA LYS A 167 16.68 9.84 -0.63
C LYS A 167 17.45 10.44 0.55
N PRO A 168 18.28 11.46 0.31
CA PRO A 168 18.80 12.31 1.38
C PRO A 168 17.68 12.90 2.24
N ASP A 169 17.94 13.01 3.55
CA ASP A 169 17.07 13.69 4.51
C ASP A 169 17.90 14.36 5.61
N GLY A 170 18.16 15.65 5.46
CA GLY A 170 19.07 16.40 6.32
C GLY A 170 20.49 15.81 6.26
N SER A 171 21.03 15.41 7.42
CA SER A 171 22.34 14.73 7.50
C SER A 171 22.26 13.21 7.33
N GLY A 172 21.07 12.65 7.15
CA GLY A 172 20.83 11.21 7.05
C GLY A 172 20.06 10.84 5.80
N THR A 173 19.24 9.80 5.93
CA THR A 173 18.51 9.18 4.83
C THR A 173 17.07 8.92 5.23
N ARG A 174 16.15 9.24 4.32
CA ARG A 174 14.77 8.73 4.34
C ARG A 174 14.63 7.63 3.29
N PHE A 175 13.99 6.53 3.65
CA PHE A 175 13.77 5.43 2.74
C PHE A 175 12.39 4.78 2.93
N ALA A 176 11.84 4.24 1.86
CA ALA A 176 10.58 3.49 1.85
C ALA A 176 10.84 2.04 1.40
N LEU A 177 10.17 1.11 2.06
CA LEU A 177 10.09 -0.30 1.70
C LEU A 177 8.69 -0.58 1.18
N VAL A 178 8.58 -1.08 -0.05
CA VAL A 178 7.29 -1.37 -0.67
C VAL A 178 7.26 -2.78 -1.23
N TYR A 179 6.16 -3.48 -0.96
CA TYR A 179 5.81 -4.76 -1.57
C TYR A 179 4.48 -4.63 -2.29
N VAL A 180 4.44 -5.11 -3.53
CA VAL A 180 3.23 -5.20 -4.33
C VAL A 180 3.01 -6.63 -4.79
N ASN A 181 1.77 -7.08 -4.67
CA ASN A 181 1.29 -8.34 -5.20
C ASN A 181 -0.16 -8.17 -5.66
N ALA A 182 -0.34 -7.96 -6.94
CA ALA A 182 -1.63 -7.89 -7.58
C ALA A 182 -1.80 -9.13 -8.47
N ARG A 183 -2.58 -10.11 -8.01
CA ARG A 183 -3.01 -11.19 -8.89
C ARG A 183 -3.95 -10.59 -9.93
N GLY A 184 -3.64 -10.79 -11.22
CA GLY A 184 -4.59 -10.54 -12.29
C GLY A 184 -5.89 -11.28 -11.98
N LYS A 185 -7.03 -10.68 -12.32
CA LYS A 185 -8.34 -11.30 -12.13
C LYS A 185 -8.30 -12.69 -12.78
N GLU A 186 -8.51 -13.77 -12.03
CA GLU A 186 -8.99 -14.98 -12.67
C GLU A 186 -10.32 -14.60 -13.30
N SER A 187 -10.38 -14.65 -14.62
CA SER A 187 -11.62 -14.68 -15.36
C SER A 187 -12.36 -15.93 -14.91
N GLY A 188 -13.14 -15.79 -13.83
CA GLY A 188 -14.11 -16.78 -13.39
C GLY A 188 -15.06 -17.03 -14.55
N SER A 189 -15.01 -18.27 -15.02
CA SER A 189 -15.71 -18.85 -16.15
C SER A 189 -17.23 -18.87 -15.99
#